data_AF-A0A1Q2CJA3-F1
#
_entry.id   AF-A0A1Q2CJA3-F1
#
_cell.length_a   1.000
_cell.length_b   1.000
_cell.length_c   1.000
_cell.angle_alpha   90.00
_cell.angle_beta   90.00
_cell.angle_gamma   90.00
#
_symmetry.space_group_name_H-M   'P 1'
#
loop_
_entity.id
_entity.type
_entity.pdbx_description
1 polymer ?
#
loop_
_entity_poly.entity_id
_entity_poly.type
_entity_poly.pdbx_seq_one_letter_code
_entity_poly.pdbx_strand_id
1 'polypeptide(L)'
;MTWDDARVNAELWDGQASYRRSLEQVANDALDAAGADLDVRAFVVGIPLDSDGGVVVEPARGHFDRSIVAQSTYLGTRRFNKLLREEAPDTDSPIYLAALEARTRRRAVADKLDYAARANGRIHFVGVSVRIGDHSVFPVLAIQGDQWRELPQLPDDAGDDFLTARSFQEAVLNTVLDVASRELDRQIPGSMVRIDPESVLRSAADLFVSAVVARTGQDQAFGALQAFDAVSAQPYEGRSGRGSILLAPQGDAGIQTVMELEHPVPIGRARSLRKVLELSVGGLHLLCDGREVYGLGKLDPDTPREHSFEARVSGNGSWELWDGDVPYLRVDNGVPGMPRELLNEDEFSVTVDRVFPDVSARNARFLWEIARGCTRQPHGTMLVVHPEAGSEAQRLLPQAYAITPARLGPEALSAATGIDGAVLVSPDGRCHAVGVILDGLATGTGDPSRGARFSSAIRYLAGAGRGAMVIIVSEDGKIDLLPKTKQRVRRATVQRAVDRLVAASAEGEDEDRFMRADRGVEAIEFYLNQEQCDVVNAAREAVEGRQWDLARVRRQYIPIAPDPAMDDSYFVDRAQDTPA
;
A
#
# COMPACT_ATOMS: atom_id res chain seq x y z
N MET A 1 23.21 -0.99 33.29
CA MET A 1 23.57 0.35 32.80
C MET A 1 24.99 0.62 33.26
N THR A 2 25.96 0.34 32.40
CA THR A 2 27.37 0.65 32.68
C THR A 2 27.60 2.14 32.47
N TRP A 3 28.54 2.73 33.23
CA TRP A 3 28.87 4.16 33.22
C TRP A 3 29.23 4.76 31.84
N ASP A 4 29.51 3.92 30.84
CA ASP A 4 29.75 4.34 29.44
C ASP A 4 28.49 4.72 28.65
N ASP A 5 27.30 4.21 29.01
CA ASP A 5 26.06 4.58 28.30
C ASP A 5 25.62 6.01 28.60
N ALA A 6 26.11 6.61 29.70
CA ALA A 6 25.70 7.95 30.15
C ALA A 6 26.42 9.10 29.42
N ARG A 7 27.47 8.81 28.64
CA ARG A 7 28.33 9.84 28.03
C ARG A 7 28.07 10.12 26.54
N VAL A 8 27.10 9.46 25.91
CA VAL A 8 26.83 9.61 24.46
C VAL A 8 25.35 9.85 24.16
N ASN A 9 24.74 10.74 24.93
CA ASN A 9 23.51 11.48 24.60
C ASN A 9 23.89 12.81 23.92
N ALA A 10 24.70 12.76 22.86
CA ALA A 10 25.03 13.96 22.10
C ALA A 10 23.96 14.12 21.01
N GLU A 11 23.00 15.00 21.23
CA GLU A 11 22.25 15.56 20.10
C GLU A 11 23.24 16.29 19.19
N LEU A 12 23.27 15.93 17.91
CA LEU A 12 24.16 16.55 16.91
C LEU A 12 23.64 17.93 16.51
N TRP A 13 22.33 18.15 16.62
CA TRP A 13 21.67 19.44 16.46
C TRP A 13 20.38 19.51 17.28
N ASP A 14 19.89 20.74 17.50
CA ASP A 14 18.61 20.97 18.19
C ASP A 14 17.42 20.48 17.35
N GLY A 15 16.56 19.65 17.95
CA GLY A 15 15.39 19.08 17.28
C GLY A 15 15.63 17.73 16.59
N GLN A 16 16.78 17.08 16.81
CA GLN A 16 17.10 15.75 16.27
C GLN A 16 16.02 14.69 16.56
N ALA A 17 15.50 14.63 17.80
CA ALA A 17 14.44 13.68 18.15
C ALA A 17 13.11 13.98 17.46
N SER A 18 12.75 15.27 17.30
CA SER A 18 11.55 15.69 16.58
C SER A 18 11.66 15.38 15.07
N TYR A 19 12.85 15.55 14.51
CA TYR A 19 13.13 15.18 13.12
C TYR A 19 12.91 13.69 12.91
N ARG A 20 13.47 12.82 13.79
CA ARG A 20 13.27 11.37 13.71
C ARG A 20 11.79 10.99 13.82
N ARG A 21 11.07 11.53 14.81
CA ARG A 21 9.63 11.21 15.02
C ARG A 21 8.78 11.57 13.81
N SER A 22 9.03 12.73 13.22
CA SER A 22 8.33 13.16 12.00
C SER A 22 8.72 12.33 10.76
N LEU A 23 9.98 11.91 10.63
CA LEU A 23 10.39 10.94 9.61
C LEU A 23 9.62 9.62 9.74
N GLU A 24 9.51 9.07 10.97
CA GLU A 24 8.73 7.85 11.22
C GLU A 24 7.26 8.06 10.85
N GLN A 25 6.66 9.18 11.23
CA GLN A 25 5.26 9.48 10.93
C GLN A 25 5.02 9.58 9.41
N VAL A 26 5.82 10.36 8.69
CA VAL A 26 5.71 10.51 7.23
C VAL A 26 5.87 9.17 6.52
N ALA A 27 6.79 8.32 6.97
CA ALA A 27 6.98 7.00 6.38
C ALA A 27 5.76 6.08 6.58
N ASN A 28 5.16 6.09 7.78
CA ASN A 28 3.93 5.35 8.06
C ASN A 28 2.77 5.90 7.21
N ASP A 29 2.56 7.22 7.20
CA ASP A 29 1.47 7.86 6.44
C ASP A 29 1.57 7.56 4.93
N ALA A 30 2.80 7.57 4.38
CA ALA A 30 3.03 7.25 2.98
C ALA A 30 2.79 5.76 2.67
N LEU A 31 3.24 4.84 3.52
CA LEU A 31 3.01 3.41 3.29
C LEU A 31 1.53 3.02 3.50
N ASP A 32 0.86 3.59 4.49
CA ASP A 32 -0.58 3.42 4.69
C ASP A 32 -1.38 3.92 3.49
N ALA A 33 -1.02 5.10 2.96
CA ALA A 33 -1.62 5.65 1.75
C ALA A 33 -1.32 4.79 0.51
N ALA A 34 -0.11 4.21 0.42
CA ALA A 34 0.23 3.22 -0.59
C ALA A 34 -0.58 1.91 -0.45
N GLY A 35 -1.17 1.64 0.72
CA GLY A 35 -1.81 0.36 1.02
C GLY A 35 -0.82 -0.76 1.37
N ALA A 36 0.36 -0.40 1.86
CA ALA A 36 1.37 -1.33 2.40
C ALA A 36 1.36 -1.28 3.94
N ASP A 37 0.84 -2.33 4.57
CA ASP A 37 0.81 -2.45 6.03
C ASP A 37 2.17 -2.92 6.58
N LEU A 38 3.09 -1.97 6.80
CA LEU A 38 4.46 -2.23 7.24
C LEU A 38 4.77 -1.51 8.56
N ASP A 39 5.33 -2.24 9.53
CA ASP A 39 5.79 -1.67 10.82
C ASP A 39 7.13 -0.94 10.65
N VAL A 40 7.06 0.37 10.38
CA VAL A 40 8.23 1.25 10.18
C VAL A 40 8.73 1.84 11.49
N ARG A 41 10.06 1.87 11.64
CA ARG A 41 10.75 2.66 12.67
C ARG A 41 11.80 3.58 12.06
N ALA A 42 11.89 4.80 12.55
CA ALA A 42 12.96 5.71 12.13
C ALA A 42 14.11 5.75 13.12
N PHE A 43 15.32 5.95 12.59
CA PHE A 43 16.52 6.26 13.34
C PHE A 43 17.28 7.41 12.66
N VAL A 44 18.10 8.11 13.44
CA VAL A 44 19.15 8.98 12.89
C VAL A 44 20.49 8.41 13.34
N VAL A 45 21.41 8.22 12.40
CA VAL A 45 22.73 7.65 12.67
C VAL A 45 23.81 8.64 12.24
N GLY A 46 24.57 9.15 13.20
CA GLY A 46 25.73 9.99 12.97
C GLY A 46 27.02 9.18 13.03
N ILE A 47 27.74 9.11 11.91
CA ILE A 47 29.05 8.47 11.82
C ILE A 47 30.11 9.57 11.86
N PRO A 48 31.10 9.50 12.76
CA PRO A 48 32.12 10.54 12.87
C PRO A 48 33.00 10.58 11.62
N LEU A 49 33.37 11.78 11.20
CA LEU A 49 34.29 12.00 10.08
C LEU A 49 35.74 11.68 10.47
N ASP A 50 36.09 11.92 11.73
CA ASP A 50 37.39 11.61 12.32
C ASP A 50 37.32 10.37 13.23
N SER A 51 38.40 9.59 13.30
CA SER A 51 38.46 8.31 14.02
C SER A 51 38.24 8.40 15.54
N ASP A 52 38.40 9.60 16.10
CA ASP A 52 38.32 9.84 17.54
C ASP A 52 36.89 10.15 18.02
N GLY A 53 35.96 10.37 17.08
CA GLY A 53 34.55 10.59 17.36
C GLY A 53 33.78 9.29 17.64
N GLY A 54 32.69 9.37 18.40
CA GLY A 54 31.77 8.25 18.61
C GLY A 54 30.62 8.23 17.61
N VAL A 55 30.11 7.04 17.29
CA VAL A 55 28.83 6.90 16.56
C VAL A 55 27.69 7.38 17.46
N VAL A 56 26.85 8.25 16.91
CA VAL A 56 25.62 8.74 17.53
C VAL A 56 24.43 8.03 16.90
N VAL A 57 23.47 7.62 17.72
CA VAL A 57 22.21 7.03 17.26
C VAL A 57 21.09 7.73 18.00
N GLU A 58 20.02 8.09 17.29
CA GLU A 58 18.76 8.56 17.85
C GLU A 58 17.65 7.58 17.43
N PRO A 59 16.86 7.02 18.37
CA PRO A 59 16.96 7.21 19.82
C PRO A 59 18.27 6.67 20.40
N ALA A 60 18.81 7.35 21.41
CA ALA A 60 20.09 7.01 22.05
C ALA A 60 20.17 5.63 22.72
N ARG A 61 19.05 4.92 22.78
CA ARG A 61 18.92 3.55 23.24
C ARG A 61 19.90 2.63 22.50
N GLY A 62 20.40 1.62 23.18
CA GLY A 62 21.34 0.63 22.65
C GLY A 62 20.73 -0.33 21.63
N HIS A 63 20.14 0.18 20.55
CA HIS A 63 19.55 -0.58 19.44
C HIS A 63 20.60 -1.25 18.58
N PHE A 64 21.76 -0.61 18.44
CA PHE A 64 22.87 -1.07 17.62
C PHE A 64 24.15 -1.18 18.45
N ASP A 65 24.98 -2.18 18.12
CA ASP A 65 26.39 -2.15 18.49
C ASP A 65 27.12 -1.06 17.67
N ARG A 66 27.39 0.06 18.34
CA ARG A 66 28.03 1.25 17.75
C ARG A 66 29.43 0.95 17.19
N SER A 67 30.15 -0.02 17.75
CA SER A 67 31.49 -0.41 17.27
C SER A 67 31.45 -1.09 15.91
N ILE A 68 30.37 -1.84 15.64
CA ILE A 68 30.12 -2.47 14.34
C ILE A 68 29.69 -1.39 13.33
N VAL A 69 28.80 -0.48 13.72
CA VAL A 69 28.33 0.60 12.85
C VAL A 69 29.48 1.50 12.40
N ALA A 70 30.45 1.79 13.27
CA ALA A 70 31.65 2.58 12.93
C ALA A 70 32.47 2.00 11.76
N GLN A 71 32.39 0.69 11.51
CA GLN A 71 33.12 0.01 10.42
C GLN A 71 32.48 0.27 9.03
N SER A 72 31.31 0.91 8.98
CA SER A 72 30.62 1.24 7.72
C SER A 72 31.43 2.19 6.84
N THR A 73 32.17 3.14 7.41
CA THR A 73 33.05 4.06 6.66
C THR A 73 34.06 3.27 5.82
N TYR A 74 34.78 2.34 6.45
CA TYR A 74 35.77 1.49 5.77
C TYR A 74 35.12 0.61 4.68
N LEU A 75 33.96 0.01 4.98
CA LEU A 75 33.23 -0.82 4.02
C LEU A 75 32.76 0.01 2.82
N GLY A 76 32.25 1.22 3.04
CA GLY A 76 31.81 2.15 2.01
C GLY A 76 32.95 2.53 1.07
N THR A 77 34.09 3.00 1.61
CA THR A 77 35.28 3.34 0.82
C THR A 77 35.81 2.14 0.03
N ARG A 78 35.84 0.95 0.63
CA ARG A 78 36.27 -0.27 -0.07
C ARG A 78 35.36 -0.59 -1.25
N ARG A 79 34.04 -0.47 -1.10
CA ARG A 79 33.07 -0.70 -2.17
C ARG A 79 33.18 0.35 -3.28
N PHE A 80 33.26 1.62 -2.92
CA PHE A 80 33.48 2.71 -3.86
C PHE A 80 34.70 2.47 -4.75
N ASN A 81 35.85 2.18 -4.13
CA ASN A 81 37.10 1.91 -4.85
C ASN A 81 37.05 0.64 -5.71
N LYS A 82 36.21 -0.35 -5.33
CA LYS A 82 36.01 -1.57 -6.12
C LYS A 82 35.24 -1.22 -7.42
N LEU A 83 34.10 -0.55 -7.30
CA LEU A 83 33.26 -0.17 -8.45
C LEU A 83 34.00 0.77 -9.41
N LEU A 84 34.74 1.74 -8.89
CA LEU A 84 35.60 2.62 -9.70
C LEU A 84 36.60 1.86 -10.59
N ARG A 85 37.06 0.67 -10.17
CA ARG A 85 37.98 -0.16 -10.95
C ARG A 85 37.26 -1.08 -11.93
N GLU A 86 36.04 -1.50 -11.62
CA GLU A 86 35.27 -2.48 -12.40
C GLU A 86 34.45 -1.81 -13.51
N GLU A 87 33.78 -0.70 -13.22
CA GLU A 87 32.87 -0.02 -14.16
C GLU A 87 33.61 0.88 -15.17
N ALA A 88 34.89 1.18 -14.94
CA ALA A 88 35.68 2.16 -15.70
C ALA A 88 34.84 3.39 -16.11
N PRO A 89 34.14 4.02 -15.15
CA PRO A 89 33.13 5.03 -15.46
C PRO A 89 33.76 6.25 -16.13
N ASP A 90 32.93 7.12 -16.70
CA ASP A 90 33.38 8.44 -17.11
C ASP A 90 33.82 9.24 -15.86
N THR A 91 35.08 9.04 -15.47
CA THR A 91 35.69 9.58 -14.24
C THR A 91 35.74 11.11 -14.23
N ASP A 92 35.41 11.74 -15.35
CA ASP A 92 35.39 13.19 -15.51
C ASP A 92 34.07 13.84 -15.07
N SER A 93 33.06 13.06 -14.63
CA SER A 93 31.79 13.57 -14.10
C SER A 93 31.78 13.60 -12.56
N PRO A 94 31.94 14.78 -11.91
CA PRO A 94 31.91 14.89 -10.45
C PRO A 94 30.55 14.51 -9.85
N ILE A 95 29.46 14.73 -10.61
CA ILE A 95 28.09 14.42 -10.18
C ILE A 95 27.91 12.90 -10.08
N TYR A 96 28.36 12.16 -11.09
CA TYR A 96 28.29 10.71 -11.09
C TYR A 96 29.13 10.12 -9.95
N LEU A 97 30.36 10.59 -9.76
CA LEU A 97 31.23 10.11 -8.67
C LEU A 97 30.63 10.37 -7.28
N ALA A 98 30.02 11.54 -7.07
CA ALA A 98 29.34 11.86 -5.82
C ALA A 98 28.12 10.95 -5.57
N ALA A 99 27.34 10.66 -6.61
CA ALA A 99 26.20 9.74 -6.53
C ALA A 99 26.65 8.30 -6.21
N LEU A 100 27.73 7.83 -6.86
CA LEU A 100 28.34 6.52 -6.63
C LEU A 100 28.88 6.39 -5.20
N GLU A 101 29.56 7.43 -4.70
CA GLU A 101 30.04 7.46 -3.33
C GLU A 101 28.90 7.46 -2.31
N ALA A 102 27.89 8.31 -2.49
CA ALA A 102 26.71 8.34 -1.63
C ALA A 102 26.01 6.97 -1.60
N ARG A 103 25.85 6.31 -2.76
CA ARG A 103 25.28 4.96 -2.87
C ARG A 103 26.06 3.92 -2.05
N THR A 104 27.36 3.83 -2.27
CA THR A 104 28.20 2.81 -1.61
C THR A 104 28.27 3.01 -0.11
N ARG A 105 28.28 4.26 0.36
CA ARG A 105 28.19 4.61 1.78
C ARG A 105 26.84 4.18 2.37
N ARG A 106 25.71 4.53 1.75
CA ARG A 106 24.37 4.14 2.22
C ARG A 106 24.24 2.64 2.37
N ARG A 107 24.65 1.87 1.37
CA ARG A 107 24.60 0.40 1.42
C ARG A 107 25.54 -0.17 2.49
N ALA A 108 26.72 0.42 2.69
CA ALA A 108 27.63 0.00 3.75
C ALA A 108 27.08 0.28 5.16
N VAL A 109 26.38 1.39 5.35
CA VAL A 109 25.69 1.70 6.60
C VAL A 109 24.52 0.74 6.83
N ALA A 110 23.67 0.50 5.82
CA ALA A 110 22.56 -0.44 5.91
C ALA A 110 23.01 -1.83 6.36
N ASP A 111 24.00 -2.41 5.67
CA ASP A 111 24.52 -3.74 5.99
C ASP A 111 25.12 -3.81 7.41
N LYS A 112 25.77 -2.73 7.86
CA LYS A 112 26.32 -2.67 9.22
C LYS A 112 25.25 -2.48 10.28
N LEU A 113 24.15 -1.79 9.97
CA LEU A 113 22.99 -1.70 10.86
C LEU A 113 22.29 -3.06 10.97
N ASP A 114 22.09 -3.77 9.86
CA ASP A 114 21.52 -5.12 9.84
C ASP A 114 22.33 -6.08 10.74
N TYR A 115 23.67 -6.02 10.67
CA TYR A 115 24.54 -6.84 11.51
C TYR A 115 24.66 -6.35 12.96
N ALA A 116 24.58 -5.05 13.20
CA ALA A 116 24.70 -4.45 14.54
C ALA A 116 23.41 -4.48 15.36
N ALA A 117 22.26 -4.71 14.72
CA ALA A 117 20.96 -4.67 15.34
C ALA A 117 20.85 -5.71 16.47
N ARG A 118 20.49 -5.24 17.68
CA ARG A 118 20.24 -6.13 18.83
C ARG A 118 18.85 -6.76 18.80
N ALA A 119 17.93 -6.16 18.04
CA ALA A 119 16.62 -6.73 17.75
C ALA A 119 16.67 -7.40 16.37
N ASN A 120 16.35 -8.69 16.34
CA ASN A 120 16.40 -9.47 15.11
C ASN A 120 15.19 -9.16 14.21
N GLY A 121 15.36 -9.44 12.92
CA GLY A 121 14.24 -9.52 11.97
C GLY A 121 13.83 -8.19 11.33
N ARG A 122 14.66 -7.14 11.40
CA ARG A 122 14.44 -5.89 10.66
C ARG A 122 15.45 -5.69 9.54
N ILE A 123 15.00 -5.01 8.49
CA ILE A 123 15.80 -4.57 7.33
C ILE A 123 15.93 -3.04 7.41
N HIS A 124 17.13 -2.51 7.18
CA HIS A 124 17.40 -1.08 7.28
C HIS A 124 17.58 -0.42 5.90
N PHE A 125 16.82 0.65 5.67
CA PHE A 125 16.93 1.56 4.53
C PHE A 125 17.59 2.85 4.98
N VAL A 126 18.58 3.32 4.22
CA VAL A 126 19.44 4.43 4.62
C VAL A 126 19.39 5.52 3.56
N GLY A 127 19.06 6.75 3.98
CA GLY A 127 19.04 7.93 3.12
C GLY A 127 20.43 8.53 2.89
N VAL A 128 20.51 9.58 2.09
CA VAL A 128 21.78 10.25 1.79
C VAL A 128 22.30 10.95 3.05
N SER A 129 23.61 10.82 3.30
CA SER A 129 24.21 11.48 4.45
C SER A 129 24.38 12.98 4.24
N VAL A 130 24.17 13.74 5.30
CA VAL A 130 24.49 15.17 5.39
C VAL A 130 25.56 15.40 6.44
N ARG A 131 26.47 16.35 6.20
CA ARG A 131 27.47 16.73 7.20
C ARG A 131 26.85 17.67 8.25
N ILE A 132 26.83 17.25 9.51
CA ILE A 132 26.42 18.07 10.65
C ILE A 132 27.56 18.03 11.67
N GLY A 133 28.21 19.17 11.88
CA GLY A 133 29.45 19.25 12.67
C GLY A 133 30.53 18.32 12.11
N ASP A 134 31.03 17.44 12.97
CA ASP A 134 32.08 16.46 12.66
C ASP A 134 31.51 15.06 12.36
N HIS A 135 30.23 14.99 12.01
CA HIS A 135 29.53 13.74 11.69
C HIS A 135 28.90 13.77 10.30
N SER A 136 28.92 12.61 9.66
CA SER A 136 28.08 12.25 8.53
C SER A 136 26.80 11.63 9.07
N VAL A 137 25.68 12.35 8.94
CA VAL A 137 24.38 12.02 9.54
C VAL A 137 23.45 11.42 8.51
N PHE A 138 22.91 10.24 8.80
CA PHE A 138 22.03 9.48 7.93
C PHE A 138 20.63 9.38 8.54
N PRO A 139 19.56 9.73 7.80
CA PRO A 139 18.22 9.28 8.13
C PRO A 139 18.07 7.80 7.78
N VAL A 140 17.43 7.03 8.65
CA VAL A 140 17.29 5.58 8.52
C VAL A 140 15.85 5.17 8.81
N LEU A 141 15.31 4.29 7.99
CA LEU A 141 14.04 3.60 8.22
C LEU A 141 14.31 2.10 8.39
N ALA A 142 13.65 1.45 9.33
CA ALA A 142 13.76 0.02 9.58
C ALA A 142 12.39 -0.65 9.54
N ILE A 143 12.27 -1.79 8.86
CA ILE A 143 11.00 -2.48 8.62
C ILE A 143 11.12 -3.94 9.03
N GLN A 144 10.01 -4.57 9.44
CA GLN A 144 9.98 -6.01 9.71
C GLN A 144 10.26 -6.81 8.43
N GLY A 145 11.30 -7.63 8.47
CA GLY A 145 11.79 -8.37 7.31
C GLY A 145 10.84 -9.47 6.83
N ASP A 146 10.03 -10.05 7.70
CA ASP A 146 9.03 -11.07 7.31
C ASP A 146 7.92 -10.44 6.46
N GLN A 147 7.30 -9.36 6.95
CA GLN A 147 6.31 -8.58 6.20
C GLN A 147 6.87 -8.07 4.87
N TRP A 148 8.11 -7.56 4.91
CA TRP A 148 8.78 -7.06 3.71
C TRP A 148 8.93 -8.15 2.64
N ARG A 149 9.35 -9.36 3.03
CA ARG A 149 9.60 -10.48 2.10
C ARG A 149 8.32 -11.05 1.47
N GLU A 150 7.16 -10.79 2.04
CA GLU A 150 5.87 -11.20 1.48
C GLU A 150 5.42 -10.29 0.32
N LEU A 151 5.98 -9.07 0.23
CA LEU A 151 5.61 -8.11 -0.82
C LEU A 151 6.40 -8.35 -2.13
N PRO A 152 5.78 -8.11 -3.30
CA PRO A 152 6.44 -8.21 -4.60
C PRO A 152 7.73 -7.40 -4.68
N GLN A 153 8.80 -8.04 -5.11
CA GLN A 153 10.12 -7.47 -5.27
C GLN A 153 10.81 -8.06 -6.49
N LEU A 154 11.41 -7.19 -7.30
CA LEU A 154 12.34 -7.58 -8.33
C LEU A 154 13.60 -8.20 -7.69
N PRO A 155 14.25 -9.16 -8.35
CA PRO A 155 15.49 -9.74 -7.86
C PRO A 155 16.55 -8.67 -7.64
N ASP A 156 17.49 -8.98 -6.74
CA ASP A 156 18.68 -8.17 -6.51
C ASP A 156 19.67 -8.47 -7.65
N ASP A 157 19.41 -7.87 -8.81
CA ASP A 157 20.28 -7.93 -9.97
C ASP A 157 21.52 -7.06 -9.70
N ALA A 158 22.55 -7.68 -9.12
CA ALA A 158 23.82 -7.02 -8.79
C ALA A 158 24.58 -6.39 -9.99
N GLY A 159 24.04 -6.50 -11.21
CA GLY A 159 24.51 -5.83 -12.42
C GLY A 159 23.64 -4.65 -12.87
N ASP A 160 22.52 -4.37 -12.21
CA ASP A 160 21.71 -3.17 -12.43
C ASP A 160 22.34 -2.04 -11.62
N ASP A 161 23.40 -1.46 -12.19
CA ASP A 161 24.27 -0.44 -11.58
C ASP A 161 23.58 0.93 -11.38
N PHE A 162 22.26 0.95 -11.25
CA PHE A 162 21.50 2.16 -10.98
C PHE A 162 20.53 1.96 -9.83
N LEU A 163 20.28 3.03 -9.10
CA LEU A 163 19.52 3.14 -7.85
C LEU A 163 18.01 2.87 -8.04
N THR A 164 17.68 1.78 -8.71
CA THR A 164 16.31 1.42 -9.05
C THR A 164 15.72 0.69 -7.85
N ALA A 165 14.67 1.27 -7.28
CA ALA A 165 13.91 0.59 -6.24
C ALA A 165 13.42 -0.76 -6.80
N ARG A 166 13.62 -1.85 -6.06
CA ARG A 166 13.20 -3.19 -6.49
C ARG A 166 11.70 -3.40 -6.41
N SER A 167 10.97 -2.43 -5.86
CA SER A 167 9.52 -2.47 -5.70
C SER A 167 8.97 -1.06 -5.52
N PHE A 168 7.65 -0.90 -5.67
CA PHE A 168 6.99 0.37 -5.43
C PHE A 168 7.13 0.82 -3.96
N GLN A 169 6.92 -0.08 -3.01
CA GLN A 169 7.10 0.22 -1.59
C GLN A 169 8.55 0.61 -1.24
N GLU A 170 9.56 0.02 -1.91
CA GLU A 170 10.95 0.43 -1.76
C GLU A 170 11.17 1.86 -2.29
N ALA A 171 10.54 2.20 -3.42
CA ALA A 171 10.59 3.54 -3.99
C ALA A 171 9.94 4.58 -3.06
N VAL A 172 8.86 4.21 -2.37
CA VAL A 172 8.20 5.06 -1.35
C VAL A 172 9.17 5.38 -0.23
N LEU A 173 9.81 4.36 0.36
CA LEU A 173 10.78 4.54 1.44
C LEU A 173 11.97 5.40 1.02
N ASN A 174 12.53 5.14 -0.17
CA ASN A 174 13.64 5.92 -0.71
C ASN A 174 13.22 7.38 -0.93
N THR A 175 12.02 7.63 -1.44
CA THR A 175 11.50 8.99 -1.64
C THR A 175 11.34 9.73 -0.31
N VAL A 176 10.82 9.06 0.73
CA VAL A 176 10.73 9.64 2.09
C VAL A 176 12.13 9.95 2.63
N LEU A 177 13.09 9.04 2.47
CA LEU A 177 14.47 9.24 2.90
C LEU A 177 15.17 10.38 2.14
N ASP A 178 14.87 10.57 0.86
CA ASP A 178 15.41 11.68 0.07
C ASP A 178 14.87 13.03 0.56
N VAL A 179 13.57 13.11 0.86
CA VAL A 179 12.96 14.29 1.49
C VAL A 179 13.60 14.57 2.85
N ALA A 180 13.77 13.52 3.65
CA ALA A 180 14.41 13.60 4.96
C ALA A 180 15.84 14.12 4.85
N SER A 181 16.61 13.62 3.87
CA SER A 181 18.00 14.04 3.63
C SER A 181 18.07 15.51 3.23
N ARG A 182 17.15 15.99 2.37
CA ARG A 182 17.06 17.41 1.98
C ARG A 182 16.72 18.32 3.17
N GLU A 183 15.86 17.87 4.08
CA GLU A 183 15.56 18.63 5.30
C GLU A 183 16.76 18.72 6.26
N LEU A 184 17.64 17.72 6.28
CA LEU A 184 18.91 17.79 7.03
C LEU A 184 19.92 18.73 6.40
N ASP A 185 19.97 18.82 5.06
CA ASP A 185 20.95 19.61 4.30
C ASP A 185 20.69 21.12 4.30
N ARG A 186 19.70 21.57 5.07
CA ARG A 186 19.42 22.99 5.27
C ARG A 186 20.55 23.65 6.06
N GLN A 187 20.71 24.98 5.88
CA GLN A 187 21.70 25.77 6.65
C GLN A 187 21.61 25.54 8.16
N ILE A 188 20.38 25.39 8.66
CA ILE A 188 20.10 24.88 10.00
C ILE A 188 19.32 23.58 9.78
N PRO A 189 19.86 22.43 10.20
CA PRO A 189 19.18 21.14 10.01
C PRO A 189 17.76 21.20 10.55
N GLY A 190 16.81 20.70 9.74
CA GLY A 190 15.40 20.73 10.10
C GLY A 190 15.10 19.92 11.36
N SER A 191 14.12 20.39 12.14
CA SER A 191 13.58 19.65 13.29
C SER A 191 12.34 18.82 12.94
N MET A 192 11.87 18.88 11.68
CA MET A 192 10.68 18.17 11.24
C MET A 192 10.73 17.86 9.73
N VAL A 193 10.46 16.61 9.37
CA VAL A 193 10.18 16.18 8.00
C VAL A 193 8.69 16.40 7.74
N ARG A 194 8.35 17.13 6.67
CA ARG A 194 6.97 17.35 6.25
C ARG A 194 6.85 17.20 4.75
N ILE A 195 6.01 16.27 4.33
CA ILE A 195 5.61 16.14 2.92
C ILE A 195 4.24 15.50 2.86
N ASP A 196 3.47 15.89 1.85
CA ASP A 196 2.19 15.27 1.52
C ASP A 196 2.41 13.81 1.04
N PRO A 197 1.73 12.81 1.64
CA PRO A 197 1.86 11.41 1.25
C PRO A 197 1.60 11.16 -0.24
N GLU A 198 0.58 11.76 -0.85
CA GLU A 198 0.29 11.53 -2.28
C GLU A 198 1.42 12.03 -3.19
N SER A 199 2.08 13.14 -2.83
CA SER A 199 3.28 13.61 -3.51
C SER A 199 4.42 12.58 -3.45
N VAL A 200 4.63 11.95 -2.28
CA VAL A 200 5.60 10.86 -2.12
C VAL A 200 5.24 9.69 -3.04
N LEU A 201 3.98 9.27 -3.05
CA LEU A 201 3.51 8.15 -3.88
C LEU A 201 3.72 8.42 -5.37
N ARG A 202 3.40 9.64 -5.83
CA ARG A 202 3.55 10.03 -7.23
C ARG A 202 5.02 10.04 -7.67
N SER A 203 5.92 10.58 -6.83
CA SER A 203 7.36 10.53 -7.09
C SER A 203 7.94 9.11 -7.03
N ALA A 204 7.52 8.30 -6.06
CA ALA A 204 7.95 6.91 -5.93
C ALA A 204 7.51 6.05 -7.12
N ALA A 205 6.28 6.23 -7.59
CA ALA A 205 5.77 5.51 -8.75
C ALA A 205 6.51 5.90 -10.03
N ASP A 206 6.84 7.19 -10.21
CA ASP A 206 7.64 7.65 -11.35
C ASP A 206 9.02 6.99 -11.34
N LEU A 207 9.72 7.03 -10.20
CA LEU A 207 11.02 6.37 -10.03
C LEU A 207 10.97 4.87 -10.29
N PHE A 208 9.94 4.18 -9.78
CA PHE A 208 9.80 2.73 -9.96
C PHE A 208 9.44 2.34 -11.40
N VAL A 209 8.54 3.08 -12.06
CA VAL A 209 8.21 2.84 -13.48
C VAL A 209 9.43 3.14 -14.36
N SER A 210 10.15 4.22 -14.10
CA SER A 210 11.41 4.52 -14.79
C SER A 210 12.45 3.43 -14.59
N ALA A 211 12.56 2.88 -13.39
CA ALA A 211 13.42 1.74 -13.08
C ALA A 211 13.07 0.49 -13.89
N VAL A 212 11.77 0.19 -14.02
CA VAL A 212 11.29 -0.95 -14.82
C VAL A 212 11.55 -0.73 -16.32
N VAL A 213 11.30 0.48 -16.82
CA VAL A 213 11.58 0.81 -18.22
C VAL A 213 13.08 0.78 -18.51
N ALA A 214 13.93 1.22 -17.59
CA ALA A 214 15.38 1.17 -17.75
C ALA A 214 15.90 -0.27 -17.94
N ARG A 215 15.33 -1.24 -17.21
CA ARG A 215 15.64 -2.69 -17.37
C ARG A 215 15.29 -3.25 -18.75
N THR A 216 14.51 -2.53 -19.55
CA THR A 216 14.25 -2.90 -20.96
C THR A 216 15.33 -2.41 -21.92
N GLY A 217 16.41 -1.81 -21.42
CA GLY A 217 17.53 -1.31 -22.23
C GLY A 217 17.41 0.16 -22.64
N GLN A 218 16.57 0.95 -21.96
CA GLN A 218 16.43 2.39 -22.21
C GLN A 218 17.15 3.25 -21.17
N ASP A 219 18.16 3.97 -21.63
CA ASP A 219 18.92 4.89 -20.77
C ASP A 219 18.15 6.17 -20.39
N GLN A 220 17.05 6.48 -21.08
CA GLN A 220 16.22 7.69 -20.87
C GLN A 220 14.77 7.32 -20.54
N ALA A 221 14.60 6.52 -19.50
CA ALA A 221 13.34 5.90 -19.07
C ALA A 221 12.34 6.86 -18.37
N PHE A 222 12.18 8.11 -18.82
CA PHE A 222 11.29 9.10 -18.18
C PHE A 222 9.97 9.27 -18.94
N GLY A 223 8.89 9.62 -18.24
CA GLY A 223 7.62 9.99 -18.86
C GLY A 223 6.62 8.85 -19.03
N ALA A 224 7.02 7.61 -18.77
CA ALA A 224 6.16 6.43 -18.97
C ALA A 224 4.97 6.42 -18.01
N LEU A 225 5.17 6.75 -16.72
CA LEU A 225 4.09 6.88 -15.75
C LEU A 225 3.01 7.85 -16.24
N GLN A 226 3.42 9.05 -16.69
CA GLN A 226 2.50 10.09 -17.16
C GLN A 226 1.82 9.70 -18.47
N ALA A 227 2.51 8.98 -19.35
CA ALA A 227 1.93 8.45 -20.57
C ALA A 227 0.83 7.40 -20.28
N PHE A 228 1.07 6.49 -19.34
CA PHE A 228 0.10 5.46 -18.95
C PHE A 228 -1.10 6.05 -18.19
N ASP A 229 -0.85 7.02 -17.30
CA ASP A 229 -1.92 7.77 -16.64
C ASP A 229 -2.78 8.51 -17.68
N ALA A 230 -2.16 9.25 -18.60
CA ALA A 230 -2.87 10.00 -19.63
C ALA A 230 -3.65 9.11 -20.61
N VAL A 231 -3.12 7.94 -20.99
CA VAL A 231 -3.84 7.01 -21.88
C VAL A 231 -5.02 6.34 -21.17
N SER A 232 -4.87 6.01 -19.89
CA SER A 232 -5.94 5.38 -19.08
C SER A 232 -7.14 6.29 -18.87
N ALA A 233 -6.91 7.60 -18.78
CA ALA A 233 -7.94 8.62 -18.58
C ALA A 233 -8.67 9.03 -19.86
N GLN A 234 -8.14 8.70 -21.06
CA GLN A 234 -8.71 9.16 -22.33
C GLN A 234 -9.80 8.22 -22.88
N PRO A 235 -11.04 8.72 -23.10
CA PRO A 235 -12.03 7.97 -23.85
C PRO A 235 -11.68 7.96 -25.35
N TYR A 236 -12.07 6.90 -26.06
CA TYR A 236 -12.04 6.83 -27.52
C TYR A 236 -13.39 6.37 -28.03
N GLU A 237 -14.00 7.14 -28.94
CA GLU A 237 -15.37 6.88 -29.42
C GLU A 237 -16.41 6.71 -28.29
N GLY A 238 -16.20 7.40 -27.16
CA GLY A 238 -17.06 7.30 -25.98
C GLY A 238 -16.83 6.05 -25.11
N ARG A 239 -15.90 5.17 -25.49
CA ARG A 239 -15.53 3.96 -24.73
C ARG A 239 -14.24 4.18 -23.94
N SER A 240 -14.20 3.65 -22.73
CA SER A 240 -13.00 3.60 -21.89
C SER A 240 -11.92 2.77 -22.56
N GLY A 241 -10.67 3.24 -22.52
CA GLY A 241 -9.53 2.51 -23.08
C GLY A 241 -9.18 1.30 -22.26
N ARG A 242 -9.32 0.12 -22.85
CA ARG A 242 -8.81 -1.14 -22.30
C ARG A 242 -7.75 -1.68 -23.24
N GLY A 243 -6.67 -2.20 -22.68
CA GLY A 243 -5.58 -2.73 -23.47
C GLY A 243 -4.32 -2.95 -22.65
N SER A 244 -3.26 -3.38 -23.33
CA SER A 244 -2.00 -3.70 -22.70
C SER A 244 -0.80 -3.26 -23.53
N ILE A 245 0.27 -2.89 -22.83
CA ILE A 245 1.55 -2.48 -23.38
C ILE A 245 2.62 -3.37 -22.77
N LEU A 246 3.28 -4.17 -23.60
CA LEU A 246 4.42 -4.99 -23.22
C LEU A 246 5.70 -4.15 -23.37
N LEU A 247 6.45 -4.03 -22.28
CA LEU A 247 7.68 -3.25 -22.22
C LEU A 247 8.88 -4.15 -22.52
N ALA A 248 9.49 -3.96 -23.69
CA ALA A 248 10.66 -4.72 -24.09
C ALA A 248 11.37 -4.10 -25.31
N PRO A 249 12.70 -4.30 -25.43
CA PRO A 249 13.48 -3.72 -26.52
C PRO A 249 13.03 -4.23 -27.89
N GLN A 250 13.22 -3.41 -28.92
CA GLN A 250 12.93 -3.83 -30.28
C GLN A 250 13.88 -4.95 -30.73
N GLY A 251 13.31 -6.00 -31.34
CA GLY A 251 14.09 -7.16 -31.81
C GLY A 251 14.42 -8.19 -30.73
N ASP A 252 13.79 -8.09 -29.56
CA ASP A 252 13.90 -9.08 -28.51
C ASP A 252 13.41 -10.47 -28.97
N ALA A 253 14.29 -11.47 -28.82
CA ALA A 253 14.02 -12.84 -29.26
C ALA A 253 12.85 -13.52 -28.53
N GLY A 254 12.50 -13.05 -27.33
CA GLY A 254 11.35 -13.55 -26.57
C GLY A 254 10.02 -12.93 -26.94
N ILE A 255 9.95 -12.15 -28.03
CA ILE A 255 8.74 -11.49 -28.49
C ILE A 255 8.41 -11.96 -29.91
N GLN A 256 7.18 -12.43 -30.07
CA GLN A 256 6.60 -12.65 -31.38
C GLN A 256 5.91 -11.37 -31.86
N THR A 257 6.57 -10.63 -32.75
CA THR A 257 5.97 -9.48 -33.43
C THR A 257 4.97 -9.95 -34.48
N VAL A 258 3.72 -9.52 -34.36
CA VAL A 258 2.63 -9.82 -35.31
C VAL A 258 2.50 -8.70 -36.34
N MET A 259 2.75 -7.46 -35.93
CA MET A 259 2.71 -6.29 -36.79
C MET A 259 3.77 -5.29 -36.35
N GLU A 260 4.57 -4.79 -37.29
CA GLU A 260 5.51 -3.70 -37.07
C GLU A 260 4.91 -2.39 -37.56
N LEU A 261 5.15 -1.31 -36.82
CA LEU A 261 4.80 0.04 -37.24
C LEU A 261 5.98 0.62 -38.01
N GLU A 262 5.77 0.95 -39.28
CA GLU A 262 6.75 1.67 -40.09
C GLU A 262 7.17 3.01 -39.46
N HIS A 263 6.23 3.65 -38.74
CA HIS A 263 6.45 4.86 -37.98
C HIS A 263 6.01 4.63 -36.52
N PRO A 264 6.96 4.39 -35.59
CA PRO A 264 6.66 4.22 -34.19
C PRO A 264 5.86 5.37 -33.58
N VAL A 265 5.07 5.08 -32.55
CA VAL A 265 4.20 6.04 -31.88
C VAL A 265 4.82 6.43 -30.53
N PRO A 266 5.28 7.67 -30.33
CA PRO A 266 5.81 8.11 -29.04
C PRO A 266 4.75 8.01 -27.94
N ILE A 267 5.10 7.41 -26.80
CA ILE A 267 4.15 7.17 -25.71
C ILE A 267 3.61 8.47 -25.10
N GLY A 268 4.41 9.54 -25.12
CA GLY A 268 3.98 10.87 -24.67
C GLY A 268 2.86 11.50 -25.51
N ARG A 269 2.56 10.97 -26.71
CA ARG A 269 1.43 11.41 -27.54
C ARG A 269 0.17 10.65 -27.16
N ALA A 270 -0.40 10.96 -26.00
CA ALA A 270 -1.51 10.24 -25.39
C ALA A 270 -2.69 9.93 -26.36
N ARG A 271 -3.10 10.88 -27.21
CA ARG A 271 -4.19 10.65 -28.18
C ARG A 271 -3.84 9.60 -29.25
N SER A 272 -2.59 9.60 -29.71
CA SER A 272 -2.10 8.62 -30.68
C SER A 272 -1.91 7.25 -30.02
N LEU A 273 -1.29 7.23 -28.83
CA LEU A 273 -1.12 6.01 -28.02
C LEU A 273 -2.48 5.37 -27.71
N ARG A 274 -3.46 6.18 -27.30
CA ARG A 274 -4.83 5.73 -27.05
C ARG A 274 -5.46 5.09 -28.28
N LYS A 275 -5.27 5.66 -29.46
CA LYS A 275 -5.81 5.11 -30.71
C LYS A 275 -5.20 3.75 -31.04
N VAL A 276 -3.89 3.59 -30.91
CA VAL A 276 -3.24 2.30 -31.20
C VAL A 276 -3.51 1.26 -30.11
N LEU A 277 -3.81 1.68 -28.87
CA LEU A 277 -4.18 0.77 -27.78
C LEU A 277 -5.40 -0.11 -28.13
N GLU A 278 -6.31 0.37 -28.98
CA GLU A 278 -7.44 -0.44 -29.48
C GLU A 278 -7.01 -1.71 -30.25
N LEU A 279 -5.76 -1.80 -30.68
CA LEU A 279 -5.20 -2.98 -31.34
C LEU A 279 -4.81 -4.09 -30.35
N SER A 280 -4.67 -3.77 -29.06
CA SER A 280 -4.28 -4.73 -28.01
C SER A 280 -5.45 -5.58 -27.52
N VAL A 281 -5.95 -6.44 -28.42
CA VAL A 281 -7.08 -7.34 -28.19
C VAL A 281 -6.68 -8.80 -28.43
N GLY A 282 -7.43 -9.73 -27.83
CA GLY A 282 -7.26 -11.16 -28.12
C GLY A 282 -5.90 -11.75 -27.72
N GLY A 283 -5.28 -11.21 -26.65
CA GLY A 283 -3.96 -11.63 -26.17
C GLY A 283 -2.79 -11.00 -26.92
N LEU A 284 -3.04 -9.96 -27.72
CA LEU A 284 -2.00 -9.11 -28.30
C LEU A 284 -1.77 -7.88 -27.43
N HIS A 285 -0.51 -7.45 -27.35
CA HIS A 285 -0.06 -6.30 -26.58
C HIS A 285 0.61 -5.32 -27.54
N LEU A 286 0.49 -4.02 -27.26
CA LEU A 286 1.37 -3.03 -27.88
C LEU A 286 2.80 -3.32 -27.46
N LEU A 287 3.73 -3.39 -28.42
CA LEU A 287 5.15 -3.57 -28.13
C LEU A 287 5.79 -2.20 -27.97
N CYS A 288 6.33 -1.92 -26.80
CA CYS A 288 6.90 -0.63 -26.46
C CYS A 288 8.32 -0.80 -25.92
N ASP A 289 9.23 -0.01 -26.45
CA ASP A 289 10.61 -0.02 -25.99
C ASP A 289 10.82 0.86 -24.75
N GLY A 290 9.78 1.51 -24.21
CA GLY A 290 9.88 2.48 -23.13
C GLY A 290 9.77 3.95 -23.55
N ARG A 291 9.88 4.25 -24.85
CA ARG A 291 9.75 5.60 -25.42
C ARG A 291 8.68 5.67 -26.49
N GLU A 292 8.58 4.63 -27.29
CA GLU A 292 7.65 4.54 -28.40
C GLU A 292 7.11 3.11 -28.55
N VAL A 293 5.89 3.04 -29.08
CA VAL A 293 5.28 1.79 -29.51
C VAL A 293 5.78 1.52 -30.92
N TYR A 294 6.49 0.41 -31.11
CA TYR A 294 7.06 0.01 -32.38
C TYR A 294 6.25 -1.08 -33.09
N GLY A 295 5.28 -1.70 -32.42
CA GLY A 295 4.51 -2.79 -33.01
C GLY A 295 3.39 -3.33 -32.14
N LEU A 296 2.85 -4.46 -32.57
CA LEU A 296 1.85 -5.29 -31.89
C LEU A 296 2.36 -6.73 -31.89
N GLY A 297 2.25 -7.41 -30.76
CA GLY A 297 2.74 -8.78 -30.64
C GLY A 297 2.37 -9.43 -29.33
N LYS A 298 3.08 -10.48 -28.99
CA LYS A 298 2.90 -11.25 -27.75
C LYS A 298 4.22 -11.89 -27.33
N LEU A 299 4.27 -12.35 -26.08
CA LEU A 299 5.39 -13.15 -25.60
C LEU A 299 5.48 -14.45 -26.40
N ASP A 300 6.71 -14.83 -26.76
CA ASP A 300 7.00 -16.14 -27.33
C ASP A 300 6.95 -17.20 -26.21
N PRO A 301 6.01 -18.16 -26.24
CA PRO A 301 5.90 -19.18 -25.20
C PRO A 301 7.12 -20.11 -25.13
N ASP A 302 7.89 -20.24 -26.21
CA ASP A 302 9.03 -21.15 -26.29
C ASP A 302 10.34 -20.51 -25.80
N THR A 303 10.35 -19.20 -25.59
CA THR A 303 11.52 -18.43 -25.13
C THR A 303 11.28 -17.94 -23.70
N PRO A 304 11.74 -18.68 -22.67
CA PRO A 304 11.54 -18.26 -21.29
C PRO A 304 12.26 -16.94 -21.01
N ARG A 305 11.58 -16.07 -20.27
CA ARG A 305 12.11 -14.79 -19.80
C ARG A 305 12.15 -14.79 -18.28
N GLU A 306 13.15 -14.12 -17.74
CA GLU A 306 13.19 -13.82 -16.31
C GLU A 306 12.11 -12.81 -15.93
N HIS A 307 11.93 -11.77 -16.77
CA HIS A 307 10.94 -10.71 -16.58
C HIS A 307 10.14 -10.45 -17.86
N SER A 308 8.87 -10.14 -17.67
CA SER A 308 7.93 -9.70 -18.71
C SER A 308 7.06 -8.57 -18.17
N PHE A 309 7.56 -7.35 -18.31
CA PHE A 309 6.89 -6.16 -17.79
C PHE A 309 5.74 -5.72 -18.69
N GLU A 310 4.56 -5.56 -18.10
CA GLU A 310 3.34 -5.20 -18.81
C GLU A 310 2.59 -4.07 -18.08
N ALA A 311 2.28 -2.99 -18.79
CA ALA A 311 1.31 -1.99 -18.32
C ALA A 311 -0.07 -2.36 -18.84
N ARG A 312 -0.98 -2.72 -17.92
CA ARG A 312 -2.38 -3.10 -18.21
C ARG A 312 -3.29 -1.92 -17.95
N VAL A 313 -3.93 -1.42 -18.99
CA VAL A 313 -4.87 -0.30 -18.92
C VAL A 313 -6.29 -0.86 -18.76
N SER A 314 -6.90 -0.61 -17.61
CA SER A 314 -8.27 -1.02 -17.30
C SER A 314 -9.32 0.00 -17.78
N GLY A 315 -8.88 1.23 -18.02
CA GLY A 315 -9.69 2.37 -18.44
C GLY A 315 -10.17 3.21 -17.26
N ASN A 316 -10.87 4.31 -17.55
CA ASN A 316 -11.40 5.25 -16.54
C ASN A 316 -10.33 5.77 -15.57
N GLY A 317 -9.12 6.05 -16.08
CA GLY A 317 -8.02 6.55 -15.26
C GLY A 317 -7.30 5.47 -14.45
N SER A 318 -7.58 4.18 -14.68
CA SER A 318 -6.98 3.05 -13.96
C SER A 318 -6.05 2.23 -14.85
N TRP A 319 -4.87 1.93 -14.33
CA TRP A 319 -3.91 1.00 -14.93
C TRP A 319 -2.98 0.37 -13.89
N GLU A 320 -2.36 -0.74 -14.24
CA GLU A 320 -1.49 -1.53 -13.37
C GLU A 320 -0.19 -1.92 -14.08
N LEU A 321 0.91 -2.03 -13.34
CA LEU A 321 2.19 -2.56 -13.80
C LEU A 321 2.37 -3.98 -13.28
N TRP A 322 2.67 -4.89 -14.19
CA TRP A 322 2.80 -6.32 -13.94
C TRP A 322 4.17 -6.83 -14.37
N ASP A 323 4.65 -7.87 -13.70
CA ASP A 323 5.71 -8.76 -14.18
C ASP A 323 5.17 -10.19 -14.19
N GLY A 324 4.85 -10.67 -15.38
CA GLY A 324 4.12 -11.94 -15.55
C GLY A 324 2.76 -11.90 -14.86
N ASP A 325 2.60 -12.75 -13.84
CA ASP A 325 1.38 -12.86 -13.03
C ASP A 325 1.43 -12.06 -11.72
N VAL A 326 2.51 -11.32 -11.46
CA VAL A 326 2.69 -10.56 -10.22
C VAL A 326 2.47 -9.07 -10.51
N PRO A 327 1.45 -8.43 -9.91
CA PRO A 327 1.30 -6.99 -10.01
C PRO A 327 2.25 -6.29 -9.02
N TYR A 328 2.83 -5.17 -9.44
CA TYR A 328 3.78 -4.39 -8.61
C TYR A 328 3.27 -2.99 -8.26
N LEU A 329 2.46 -2.39 -9.13
CA LEU A 329 1.94 -1.04 -8.95
C LEU A 329 0.54 -0.94 -9.56
N ARG A 330 -0.36 -0.25 -8.88
CA ARG A 330 -1.64 0.19 -9.43
C ARG A 330 -1.73 1.71 -9.35
N VAL A 331 -2.28 2.33 -10.38
CA VAL A 331 -2.58 3.76 -10.40
C VAL A 331 -4.05 3.95 -10.73
N ASP A 332 -4.77 4.59 -9.82
CA ASP A 332 -6.18 4.94 -10.01
C ASP A 332 -6.32 6.47 -10.00
N ASN A 333 -6.75 7.06 -11.11
CA ASN A 333 -6.94 8.50 -11.29
C ASN A 333 -5.69 9.31 -10.89
N GLY A 334 -4.51 8.85 -11.31
CA GLY A 334 -3.22 9.51 -11.00
C GLY A 334 -2.74 9.35 -9.56
N VAL A 335 -3.40 8.51 -8.74
CA VAL A 335 -2.97 8.16 -7.37
C VAL A 335 -2.36 6.76 -7.37
N PRO A 336 -1.04 6.63 -7.17
CA PRO A 336 -0.37 5.33 -7.11
C PRO A 336 -0.62 4.60 -5.79
N GLY A 337 -0.63 3.27 -5.84
CA GLY A 337 -0.75 2.41 -4.67
C GLY A 337 -0.24 1.00 -4.96
N MET A 338 -0.05 0.22 -3.90
CA MET A 338 0.11 -1.23 -4.03
C MET A 338 -1.10 -1.80 -4.77
N PRO A 339 -0.89 -2.76 -5.68
CA PRO A 339 -1.98 -3.54 -6.24
C PRO A 339 -2.78 -4.13 -5.08
N ARG A 340 -4.01 -3.67 -4.92
CA ARG A 340 -4.91 -4.27 -3.94
C ARG A 340 -5.34 -5.59 -4.52
N GLU A 341 -5.23 -6.66 -3.73
CA GLU A 341 -5.88 -7.91 -4.10
C GLU A 341 -7.34 -7.60 -4.48
N LEU A 342 -7.71 -7.94 -5.70
CA LEU A 342 -9.11 -8.20 -6.01
C LEU A 342 -9.54 -9.20 -4.96
N LEU A 343 -10.43 -8.80 -4.03
CA LEU A 343 -11.02 -9.63 -2.98
C LEU A 343 -10.91 -11.11 -3.36
N ASN A 344 -10.05 -11.88 -2.71
CA ASN A 344 -9.81 -13.25 -3.12
C ASN A 344 -10.97 -14.17 -2.66
N GLU A 345 -11.06 -15.38 -3.23
CA GLU A 345 -12.16 -16.32 -2.92
C GLU A 345 -12.23 -16.68 -1.44
N ASP A 346 -11.09 -16.69 -0.74
CA ASP A 346 -11.00 -17.01 0.69
C ASP A 346 -11.56 -15.86 1.54
N GLU A 347 -11.18 -14.61 1.26
CA GLU A 347 -11.71 -13.43 1.96
C GLU A 347 -13.22 -13.25 1.71
N PHE A 348 -13.66 -13.54 0.48
CA PHE A 348 -15.08 -13.59 0.15
C PHE A 348 -15.81 -14.67 0.98
N SER A 349 -15.26 -15.88 1.02
CA SER A 349 -15.83 -17.01 1.74
C SER A 349 -15.91 -16.75 3.24
N VAL A 350 -14.89 -16.15 3.84
CA VAL A 350 -14.88 -15.73 5.26
C VAL A 350 -16.02 -14.76 5.54
N THR A 351 -16.29 -13.82 4.65
CA THR A 351 -17.40 -12.87 4.82
C THR A 351 -18.76 -13.55 4.65
N VAL A 352 -18.90 -14.45 3.67
CA VAL A 352 -20.13 -15.24 3.47
C VAL A 352 -20.43 -16.10 4.69
N ASP A 353 -19.44 -16.84 5.20
CA ASP A 353 -19.59 -17.68 6.40
C ASP A 353 -19.96 -16.85 7.63
N ARG A 354 -19.49 -15.61 7.71
CA ARG A 354 -19.83 -14.70 8.80
C ARG A 354 -21.26 -14.20 8.73
N VAL A 355 -21.71 -13.75 7.56
CA VAL A 355 -23.05 -13.18 7.39
C VAL A 355 -24.10 -14.28 7.30
N PHE A 356 -23.73 -15.45 6.75
CA PHE A 356 -24.61 -16.59 6.51
C PHE A 356 -23.97 -17.91 7.01
N PRO A 357 -23.98 -18.18 8.33
CA PRO A 357 -23.30 -19.34 8.92
C PRO A 357 -23.76 -20.71 8.40
N ASP A 358 -25.00 -20.79 7.91
CA ASP A 358 -25.61 -22.03 7.43
C ASP A 358 -25.38 -22.29 5.92
N VAL A 359 -24.65 -21.40 5.23
CA VAL A 359 -24.34 -21.55 3.81
C VAL A 359 -23.28 -22.63 3.61
N SER A 360 -23.58 -23.61 2.75
CA SER A 360 -22.57 -24.60 2.34
C SER A 360 -21.45 -23.95 1.52
N ALA A 361 -20.22 -24.45 1.64
CA ALA A 361 -19.07 -24.01 0.82
C ALA A 361 -19.35 -24.02 -0.70
N ARG A 362 -20.18 -24.97 -1.18
CA ARG A 362 -20.61 -25.01 -2.58
C ARG A 362 -21.42 -23.77 -2.99
N ASN A 363 -22.28 -23.28 -2.11
CA ASN A 363 -23.10 -22.10 -2.37
C ASN A 363 -22.28 -20.82 -2.21
N ALA A 364 -21.36 -20.75 -1.24
CA ALA A 364 -20.40 -19.66 -1.13
C ALA A 364 -19.59 -19.49 -2.43
N ARG A 365 -19.03 -20.60 -2.96
CA ARG A 365 -18.35 -20.62 -4.25
C ARG A 365 -19.23 -20.19 -5.43
N PHE A 366 -20.51 -20.53 -5.40
CA PHE A 366 -21.44 -20.08 -6.44
C PHE A 366 -21.70 -18.58 -6.38
N LEU A 367 -21.86 -18.01 -5.17
CA LEU A 367 -21.97 -16.55 -4.98
C LEU A 367 -20.70 -15.83 -5.43
N TRP A 368 -19.53 -16.42 -5.18
CA TRP A 368 -18.25 -15.91 -5.68
C TRP A 368 -18.19 -15.88 -7.21
N GLU A 369 -18.59 -16.96 -7.89
CA GLU A 369 -18.65 -16.99 -9.35
C GLU A 369 -19.63 -15.97 -9.93
N ILE A 370 -20.75 -15.69 -9.25
CA ILE A 370 -21.65 -14.58 -9.61
C ILE A 370 -20.91 -13.23 -9.48
N ALA A 371 -20.29 -12.96 -8.33
CA ALA A 371 -19.57 -11.72 -8.07
C ALA A 371 -18.45 -11.48 -9.10
N ARG A 372 -17.66 -12.53 -9.40
CA ARG A 372 -16.66 -12.51 -10.47
C ARG A 372 -17.28 -12.27 -11.84
N GLY A 373 -18.41 -12.89 -12.14
CA GLY A 373 -19.14 -12.64 -13.39
C GLY A 373 -19.49 -11.16 -13.58
N CYS A 374 -19.85 -10.47 -12.50
CA CYS A 374 -20.16 -9.05 -12.51
C CYS A 374 -18.95 -8.15 -12.83
N THR A 375 -17.71 -8.58 -12.56
CA THR A 375 -16.48 -7.81 -12.90
C THR A 375 -16.28 -7.61 -14.40
N ARG A 376 -16.94 -8.44 -15.23
CA ARG A 376 -16.86 -8.33 -16.70
C ARG A 376 -17.83 -7.29 -17.26
N GLN A 377 -18.74 -6.76 -16.45
CA GLN A 377 -19.68 -5.74 -16.89
C GLN A 377 -18.94 -4.44 -17.23
N PRO A 378 -19.40 -3.70 -18.26
CA PRO A 378 -18.83 -2.40 -18.59
C PRO A 378 -19.19 -1.31 -17.57
N HIS A 379 -20.17 -1.56 -16.71
CA HIS A 379 -20.73 -0.61 -15.76
C HIS A 379 -20.75 -1.20 -14.35
N GLY A 380 -20.78 -0.32 -13.34
CA GLY A 380 -20.81 -0.75 -11.95
C GLY A 380 -22.06 -1.58 -11.66
N THR A 381 -21.88 -2.70 -10.96
CA THR A 381 -22.95 -3.68 -10.65
C THR A 381 -23.15 -3.78 -9.14
N MET A 382 -24.38 -4.07 -8.71
CA MET A 382 -24.69 -4.35 -7.31
C MET A 382 -25.44 -5.67 -7.18
N LEU A 383 -24.99 -6.53 -6.27
CA LEU A 383 -25.64 -7.78 -5.91
C LEU A 383 -25.97 -7.73 -4.41
N VAL A 384 -27.22 -8.03 -4.07
CA VAL A 384 -27.68 -8.12 -2.67
C VAL A 384 -27.97 -9.57 -2.37
N VAL A 385 -27.21 -10.16 -1.45
CA VAL A 385 -27.48 -11.48 -0.88
C VAL A 385 -28.31 -11.28 0.36
N HIS A 386 -29.58 -11.67 0.33
CA HIS A 386 -30.51 -11.47 1.44
C HIS A 386 -30.98 -12.83 1.98
N PRO A 387 -30.93 -13.08 3.31
CA PRO A 387 -31.31 -14.38 3.87
C PRO A 387 -32.76 -14.74 3.53
N GLU A 388 -33.65 -13.74 3.59
CA GLU A 388 -35.07 -13.84 3.24
C GLU A 388 -35.37 -13.21 1.86
N ALA A 389 -34.58 -13.53 0.84
CA ALA A 389 -34.67 -12.88 -0.49
C ALA A 389 -36.06 -12.95 -1.14
N GLY A 390 -36.85 -14.00 -0.84
CA GLY A 390 -38.20 -14.14 -1.38
C GLY A 390 -39.18 -13.10 -0.85
N SER A 391 -39.27 -12.93 0.48
CA SER A 391 -40.11 -11.90 1.09
C SER A 391 -39.59 -10.51 0.79
N GLU A 392 -38.27 -10.35 0.72
CA GLU A 392 -37.66 -9.06 0.42
C GLU A 392 -37.94 -8.62 -1.04
N ALA A 393 -37.88 -9.55 -1.99
CA ALA A 393 -38.31 -9.29 -3.36
C ALA A 393 -39.77 -8.80 -3.42
N GLN A 394 -40.66 -9.41 -2.63
CA GLN A 394 -42.08 -8.99 -2.55
C GLN A 394 -42.23 -7.58 -1.95
N ARG A 395 -41.47 -7.26 -0.90
CA ARG A 395 -41.49 -5.93 -0.28
C ARG A 395 -41.03 -4.84 -1.25
N LEU A 396 -39.98 -5.14 -2.03
CA LEU A 396 -39.38 -4.21 -2.99
C LEU A 396 -40.04 -4.19 -4.37
N LEU A 397 -41.09 -4.99 -4.61
CA LEU A 397 -41.82 -5.07 -5.89
C LEU A 397 -42.16 -3.71 -6.55
N PRO A 398 -42.59 -2.67 -5.81
CA PRO A 398 -42.88 -1.37 -6.44
C PRO A 398 -41.68 -0.74 -7.19
N GLN A 399 -40.46 -1.20 -6.88
CA GLN A 399 -39.20 -0.67 -7.40
C GLN A 399 -38.20 -1.80 -7.75
N ALA A 400 -38.73 -2.95 -8.19
CA ALA A 400 -37.95 -4.12 -8.60
C ALA A 400 -38.74 -4.97 -9.62
N TYR A 401 -38.02 -5.76 -10.42
CA TYR A 401 -38.63 -6.79 -11.26
C TYR A 401 -38.41 -8.16 -10.62
N ALA A 402 -39.41 -8.66 -9.90
CA ALA A 402 -39.37 -10.02 -9.38
C ALA A 402 -39.38 -11.05 -10.51
N ILE A 403 -38.56 -12.08 -10.36
CA ILE A 403 -38.50 -13.21 -11.29
C ILE A 403 -38.89 -14.50 -10.58
N THR A 404 -39.18 -15.54 -11.35
CA THR A 404 -39.27 -16.89 -10.77
C THR A 404 -37.89 -17.29 -10.24
N PRO A 405 -37.74 -17.69 -8.96
CA PRO A 405 -36.43 -17.94 -8.36
C PRO A 405 -35.60 -18.96 -9.15
N ALA A 406 -34.43 -18.54 -9.62
CA ALA A 406 -33.57 -19.36 -10.47
C ALA A 406 -32.08 -19.07 -10.25
N ARG A 407 -31.23 -20.08 -10.41
CA ARG A 407 -29.78 -19.87 -10.54
C ARG A 407 -29.49 -19.40 -11.95
N LEU A 408 -29.00 -18.16 -12.08
CA LEU A 408 -28.71 -17.57 -13.38
C LEU A 408 -27.37 -18.11 -13.91
N GLY A 409 -27.36 -18.57 -15.17
CA GLY A 409 -26.11 -18.82 -15.89
C GLY A 409 -25.43 -17.51 -16.31
N PRO A 410 -24.20 -17.57 -16.86
CA PRO A 410 -23.42 -16.37 -17.20
C PRO A 410 -24.13 -15.37 -18.11
N GLU A 411 -24.82 -15.85 -19.15
CA GLU A 411 -25.56 -14.99 -20.10
C GLU A 411 -26.75 -14.30 -19.43
N ALA A 412 -27.54 -15.04 -18.66
CA ALA A 412 -28.69 -14.51 -17.95
C ALA A 412 -28.28 -13.53 -16.84
N LEU A 413 -27.18 -13.82 -16.14
CA LEU A 413 -26.60 -12.90 -15.15
C LEU A 413 -26.14 -11.61 -15.83
N SER A 414 -25.44 -11.70 -16.96
CA SER A 414 -25.00 -10.50 -17.71
C SER A 414 -26.18 -9.63 -18.15
N ALA A 415 -27.27 -10.25 -18.60
CA ALA A 415 -28.48 -9.51 -18.95
C ALA A 415 -29.13 -8.87 -17.71
N ALA A 416 -29.19 -9.60 -16.59
CA ALA A 416 -29.76 -9.11 -15.33
C ALA A 416 -28.97 -7.95 -14.71
N THR A 417 -27.64 -7.96 -14.83
CA THR A 417 -26.75 -6.92 -14.31
C THR A 417 -26.56 -5.74 -15.26
N GLY A 418 -27.04 -5.84 -16.50
CA GLY A 418 -26.94 -4.78 -17.50
C GLY A 418 -27.99 -3.66 -17.35
N ILE A 419 -28.97 -3.84 -16.46
CA ILE A 419 -29.96 -2.80 -16.12
C ILE A 419 -29.57 -2.07 -14.83
N ASP A 420 -30.08 -0.85 -14.67
CA ASP A 420 -29.89 -0.08 -13.44
C ASP A 420 -30.55 -0.75 -12.23
N GLY A 421 -29.89 -0.63 -11.08
CA GLY A 421 -30.33 -1.22 -9.81
C GLY A 421 -29.47 -2.41 -9.39
N ALA A 422 -29.97 -3.18 -8.43
CA ALA A 422 -29.30 -4.35 -7.88
C ALA A 422 -29.96 -5.66 -8.33
N VAL A 423 -29.21 -6.74 -8.29
CA VAL A 423 -29.72 -8.11 -8.39
C VAL A 423 -29.88 -8.66 -6.98
N LEU A 424 -31.08 -9.15 -6.63
CA LEU A 424 -31.37 -9.72 -5.32
C LEU A 424 -31.29 -11.24 -5.40
N VAL A 425 -30.37 -11.83 -4.65
CA VAL A 425 -30.14 -13.27 -4.56
C VAL A 425 -30.29 -13.76 -3.13
N SER A 426 -30.64 -15.04 -2.96
CA SER A 426 -30.59 -15.73 -1.68
C SER A 426 -29.20 -16.36 -1.45
N PRO A 427 -28.87 -16.76 -0.21
CA PRO A 427 -27.58 -17.35 0.10
C PRO A 427 -27.32 -18.70 -0.60
N ASP A 428 -28.36 -19.36 -1.12
CA ASP A 428 -28.25 -20.56 -1.96
C ASP A 428 -27.93 -20.23 -3.44
N GLY A 429 -27.77 -18.96 -3.80
CA GLY A 429 -27.44 -18.48 -5.13
C GLY A 429 -28.62 -18.31 -6.09
N ARG A 430 -29.88 -18.44 -5.65
CA ARG A 430 -31.02 -18.16 -6.52
C ARG A 430 -31.29 -16.67 -6.60
N CYS A 431 -31.46 -16.15 -7.80
CA CYS A 431 -31.95 -14.79 -8.05
C CYS A 431 -33.46 -14.73 -7.89
N HIS A 432 -33.94 -13.75 -7.12
CA HIS A 432 -35.35 -13.51 -6.84
C HIS A 432 -35.88 -12.24 -7.51
N ALA A 433 -35.01 -11.24 -7.74
CA ALA A 433 -35.39 -10.01 -8.42
C ALA A 433 -34.19 -9.34 -9.10
N VAL A 434 -34.47 -8.54 -10.13
CA VAL A 434 -33.48 -7.73 -10.88
C VAL A 434 -33.94 -6.27 -10.94
N GLY A 435 -33.01 -5.34 -11.15
CA GLY A 435 -33.31 -3.91 -11.20
C GLY A 435 -33.84 -3.37 -9.88
N VAL A 436 -33.39 -3.93 -8.77
CA VAL A 436 -33.84 -3.61 -7.42
C VAL A 436 -33.28 -2.26 -7.00
N ILE A 437 -34.15 -1.30 -6.70
CA ILE A 437 -33.75 -0.05 -6.05
C ILE A 437 -33.80 -0.28 -4.54
N LEU A 438 -32.67 -0.09 -3.86
CA LEU A 438 -32.61 -0.24 -2.40
C LEU A 438 -33.15 1.01 -1.72
N ASP A 439 -34.01 0.80 -0.72
CA ASP A 439 -34.45 1.84 0.20
C ASP A 439 -33.50 1.98 1.40
N GLY A 440 -33.65 3.06 2.16
CA GLY A 440 -32.83 3.29 3.35
C GLY A 440 -32.91 4.74 3.84
N LEU A 441 -32.72 4.93 5.14
CA LEU A 441 -32.71 6.25 5.75
C LEU A 441 -31.34 6.91 5.63
N ALA A 442 -31.31 8.24 5.51
CA ALA A 442 -30.05 8.98 5.62
C ALA A 442 -29.60 8.99 7.09
N THR A 443 -28.58 8.19 7.40
CA THR A 443 -28.07 7.96 8.77
C THR A 443 -26.79 8.73 9.08
N GLY A 444 -26.25 9.50 8.14
CA GLY A 444 -24.94 10.19 8.30
C GLY A 444 -23.72 9.27 8.23
N THR A 445 -23.92 7.95 8.12
CA THR A 445 -22.85 6.92 8.00
C THR A 445 -22.41 6.69 6.54
N GLY A 446 -22.99 7.41 5.59
CA GLY A 446 -22.59 7.35 4.19
C GLY A 446 -21.33 8.18 3.95
N ASP A 447 -20.44 7.69 3.10
CA ASP A 447 -19.26 8.41 2.65
C ASP A 447 -19.60 9.21 1.38
N PRO A 448 -19.63 10.57 1.41
CA PRO A 448 -19.95 11.39 0.25
C PRO A 448 -18.97 11.26 -0.91
N SER A 449 -17.74 10.79 -0.66
CA SER A 449 -16.73 10.56 -1.70
C SER A 449 -16.99 9.28 -2.50
N ARG A 450 -17.87 8.41 -2.01
CA ARG A 450 -18.21 7.12 -2.63
C ARG A 450 -19.46 7.25 -3.49
N GLY A 451 -19.55 6.39 -4.50
CA GLY A 451 -20.66 6.40 -5.46
C GLY A 451 -22.03 6.05 -4.85
N ALA A 452 -23.11 6.42 -5.56
CA ALA A 452 -24.49 6.25 -5.10
C ALA A 452 -24.87 4.79 -4.75
N ARG A 453 -24.27 3.81 -5.44
CA ARG A 453 -24.44 2.37 -5.13
C ARG A 453 -23.96 2.04 -3.71
N PHE A 454 -22.74 2.47 -3.37
CA PHE A 454 -22.16 2.26 -2.05
C PHE A 454 -23.00 2.92 -0.95
N SER A 455 -23.36 4.19 -1.14
CA SER A 455 -24.16 4.93 -0.16
C SER A 455 -25.58 4.36 -0.01
N SER A 456 -26.16 3.78 -1.06
CA SER A 456 -27.47 3.12 -0.96
C SER A 456 -27.38 1.78 -0.23
N ALA A 457 -26.33 1.00 -0.49
CA ALA A 457 -26.06 -0.26 0.22
C ALA A 457 -25.87 -0.05 1.74
N ILE A 458 -25.09 0.96 2.15
CA ILE A 458 -24.89 1.29 3.57
C ILE A 458 -26.22 1.63 4.26
N ARG A 459 -27.05 2.46 3.62
CA ARG A 459 -28.35 2.87 4.18
C ARG A 459 -29.33 1.70 4.25
N TYR A 460 -29.31 0.82 3.25
CA TYR A 460 -30.13 -0.38 3.21
C TYR A 460 -29.75 -1.36 4.33
N LEU A 461 -28.45 -1.65 4.48
CA LEU A 461 -27.91 -2.56 5.51
C LEU A 461 -28.15 -2.05 6.93
N ALA A 462 -28.20 -0.72 7.12
CA ALA A 462 -28.54 -0.13 8.42
C ALA A 462 -30.04 -0.26 8.78
N GLY A 463 -30.90 -0.58 7.81
CA GLY A 463 -32.35 -0.67 7.97
C GLY A 463 -32.90 -2.05 7.62
N ALA A 464 -33.76 -2.11 6.60
CA ALA A 464 -34.48 -3.32 6.19
C ALA A 464 -33.54 -4.44 5.69
N GLY A 465 -32.35 -4.11 5.23
CA GLY A 465 -31.33 -5.05 4.80
C GLY A 465 -30.44 -5.62 5.91
N ARG A 466 -30.79 -5.42 7.19
CA ARG A 466 -29.99 -5.96 8.31
C ARG A 466 -29.85 -7.47 8.18
N GLY A 467 -28.61 -7.97 8.22
CA GLY A 467 -28.29 -9.38 8.03
C GLY A 467 -28.12 -9.81 6.57
N ALA A 468 -28.27 -8.90 5.62
CA ALA A 468 -27.87 -9.10 4.24
C ALA A 468 -26.38 -8.79 4.02
N MET A 469 -25.87 -9.23 2.87
CA MET A 469 -24.57 -8.85 2.34
C MET A 469 -24.78 -8.15 1.00
N VAL A 470 -24.11 -7.03 0.77
CA VAL A 470 -24.12 -6.34 -0.53
C VAL A 470 -22.73 -6.41 -1.13
N ILE A 471 -22.66 -6.90 -2.37
CA ILE A 471 -21.46 -6.96 -3.19
C ILE A 471 -21.58 -5.86 -4.24
N ILE A 472 -20.63 -4.95 -4.25
CA ILE A 472 -20.58 -3.84 -5.20
C ILE A 472 -19.38 -4.05 -6.08
N VAL A 473 -19.60 -4.09 -7.38
CA VAL A 473 -18.52 -4.15 -8.37
C VAL A 473 -18.45 -2.81 -9.08
N SER A 474 -17.34 -2.11 -8.97
CA SER A 474 -17.13 -0.84 -9.68
C SER A 474 -16.73 -1.07 -11.13
N GLU A 475 -16.76 0.00 -11.93
CA GLU A 475 -16.47 -0.03 -13.37
C GLU A 475 -15.03 -0.43 -13.70
N ASP A 476 -14.13 -0.22 -12.74
CA ASP A 476 -12.72 -0.63 -12.74
C ASP A 476 -12.51 -2.09 -12.27
N GLY A 477 -13.60 -2.84 -12.06
CA GLY A 477 -13.57 -4.25 -11.69
C GLY A 477 -13.35 -4.54 -10.20
N LYS A 478 -13.20 -3.51 -9.35
CA LYS A 478 -13.02 -3.71 -7.91
C LYS A 478 -14.31 -4.20 -7.26
N ILE A 479 -14.19 -5.20 -6.39
CA ILE A 479 -15.28 -5.75 -5.59
C ILE A 479 -15.18 -5.19 -4.17
N ASP A 480 -16.23 -4.51 -3.71
CA ASP A 480 -16.42 -4.11 -2.33
C ASP A 480 -17.51 -4.98 -1.68
N LEU A 481 -17.19 -5.60 -0.54
CA LEU A 481 -18.15 -6.30 0.30
C LEU A 481 -18.66 -5.41 1.42
N LEU A 482 -19.98 -5.43 1.61
CA LEU A 482 -20.66 -4.81 2.72
C LEU A 482 -21.54 -5.84 3.44
N PRO A 483 -21.59 -5.86 4.79
CA PRO A 483 -20.82 -5.01 5.71
C PRO A 483 -19.33 -5.33 5.66
N LYS A 484 -18.47 -4.31 5.85
CA LYS A 484 -17.02 -4.53 5.95
C LYS A 484 -16.73 -5.35 7.21
N THR A 485 -16.24 -6.55 7.00
CA THR A 485 -15.91 -7.49 8.07
C THR A 485 -14.54 -7.18 8.64
N LYS A 486 -14.48 -6.74 9.91
CA LYS A 486 -13.20 -6.67 10.63
C LYS A 486 -12.70 -8.09 10.92
N GLN A 487 -11.38 -8.27 10.92
CA GLN A 487 -10.74 -9.57 11.18
C GLN A 487 -11.11 -10.10 12.57
N ARG A 488 -11.15 -11.43 12.73
CA ARG A 488 -11.33 -11.98 14.07
C ARG A 488 -10.03 -11.88 14.86
N VAL A 489 -10.12 -11.45 16.11
CA VAL A 489 -8.95 -11.32 17.01
C VAL A 489 -9.15 -12.15 18.27
N ARG A 490 -8.07 -12.44 18.99
CA ARG A 490 -8.17 -13.02 20.34
C ARG A 490 -8.44 -11.92 21.36
N ARG A 491 -9.32 -12.17 22.33
CA ARG A 491 -9.57 -11.20 23.42
C ARG A 491 -8.29 -10.84 24.17
N ALA A 492 -7.43 -11.83 24.38
CA ALA A 492 -6.11 -11.63 24.99
C ALA A 492 -5.17 -10.73 24.17
N THR A 493 -5.34 -10.64 22.85
CA THR A 493 -4.55 -9.70 22.02
C THR A 493 -5.03 -8.28 22.23
N VAL A 494 -6.35 -8.06 22.25
CA VAL A 494 -6.94 -6.75 22.56
C VAL A 494 -6.52 -6.27 23.94
N GLN A 495 -6.67 -7.12 24.96
CA GLN A 495 -6.29 -6.77 26.34
C GLN A 495 -4.80 -6.43 26.46
N ARG A 496 -3.91 -7.21 25.83
CA ARG A 496 -2.46 -6.92 25.87
C ARG A 496 -2.10 -5.57 25.25
N ALA A 497 -2.83 -5.12 24.23
CA ALA A 497 -2.59 -3.80 23.63
C ALA A 497 -3.01 -2.68 24.59
N VAL A 498 -4.18 -2.82 25.24
CA VAL A 498 -4.64 -1.90 26.30
C VAL A 498 -3.65 -1.86 27.46
N ASP A 499 -3.23 -3.02 27.98
CA ASP A 499 -2.28 -3.11 29.10
C ASP A 499 -0.94 -2.44 28.76
N ARG A 500 -0.47 -2.59 27.52
CA ARG A 500 0.76 -1.92 27.05
C ARG A 500 0.62 -0.41 27.02
N LEU A 501 -0.54 0.11 26.59
CA LEU A 501 -0.82 1.55 26.60
C LEU A 501 -0.82 2.08 28.03
N VAL A 502 -1.54 1.43 28.94
CA VAL A 502 -1.61 1.81 30.35
C VAL A 502 -0.23 1.77 31.01
N ALA A 503 0.56 0.72 30.75
CA ALA A 503 1.92 0.65 31.26
C ALA A 503 2.80 1.78 30.71
N ALA A 504 2.62 2.15 29.44
CA ALA A 504 3.36 3.24 28.81
C ALA A 504 2.85 4.63 29.22
N SER A 505 1.65 4.75 29.79
CA SER A 505 1.10 6.00 30.30
C SER A 505 1.52 6.32 31.73
N ALA A 506 2.35 5.49 32.36
CA ALA A 506 2.85 5.74 33.71
C ALA A 506 3.82 6.95 33.77
N GLU A 507 3.98 7.53 34.95
CA GLU A 507 4.90 8.66 35.15
C GLU A 507 6.37 8.22 34.99
N GLY A 508 7.17 9.02 34.28
CA GLY A 508 8.58 8.72 33.98
C GLY A 508 8.81 7.75 32.81
N GLU A 509 7.73 7.25 32.18
CA GLU A 509 7.82 6.48 30.95
C GLU A 509 8.08 7.36 29.72
N ASP A 510 8.71 6.75 28.71
CA ASP A 510 9.09 7.41 27.47
C ASP A 510 7.87 7.73 26.59
N GLU A 511 7.72 9.00 26.19
CA GLU A 511 6.64 9.46 25.30
C GLU A 511 6.53 8.63 24.01
N ASP A 512 7.65 8.21 23.43
CA ASP A 512 7.65 7.39 22.22
C ASP A 512 7.07 5.99 22.47
N ARG A 513 7.28 5.46 23.68
CA ARG A 513 6.69 4.18 24.07
C ARG A 513 5.17 4.31 24.18
N PHE A 514 4.70 5.43 24.73
CA PHE A 514 3.28 5.73 24.78
C PHE A 514 2.67 5.90 23.39
N MET A 515 3.24 6.77 22.54
CA MET A 515 2.71 7.03 21.19
C MET A 515 2.61 5.76 20.33
N ARG A 516 3.58 4.84 20.45
CA ARG A 516 3.51 3.53 19.77
C ARG A 516 2.41 2.63 20.32
N ALA A 517 2.26 2.58 21.64
CA ALA A 517 1.21 1.79 22.26
C ALA A 517 -0.18 2.36 21.90
N ASP A 518 -0.28 3.68 21.82
CA ASP A 518 -1.49 4.43 21.48
C ASP A 518 -1.91 4.14 20.03
N ARG A 519 -0.98 4.24 19.06
CA ARG A 519 -1.22 3.83 17.66
C ARG A 519 -1.64 2.36 17.56
N GLY A 520 -1.03 1.48 18.37
CA GLY A 520 -1.41 0.07 18.45
C GLY A 520 -2.83 -0.14 18.98
N VAL A 521 -3.32 0.74 19.84
CA VAL A 521 -4.72 0.74 20.32
C VAL A 521 -5.66 1.34 19.29
N GLU A 522 -5.30 2.47 18.64
CA GLU A 522 -6.05 3.09 17.54
C GLU A 522 -6.43 2.06 16.46
N ALA A 523 -5.49 1.19 16.08
CA ALA A 523 -5.71 0.12 15.10
C ALA A 523 -6.76 -0.94 15.52
N ILE A 524 -7.06 -1.06 16.81
CA ILE A 524 -7.98 -2.06 17.38
C ILE A 524 -9.16 -1.46 18.14
N GLU A 525 -9.41 -0.14 18.04
CA GLU A 525 -10.48 0.54 18.79
C GLU A 525 -11.86 -0.10 18.57
N PHE A 526 -12.10 -0.63 17.36
CA PHE A 526 -13.31 -1.37 17.01
C PHE A 526 -13.63 -2.53 17.97
N TYR A 527 -12.62 -3.18 18.56
CA TYR A 527 -12.79 -4.37 19.40
C TYR A 527 -12.89 -4.06 20.89
N LEU A 528 -12.79 -2.78 21.28
CA LEU A 528 -12.77 -2.39 22.70
C LEU A 528 -14.18 -2.43 23.28
N ASN A 529 -14.30 -3.02 24.46
CA ASN A 529 -15.51 -2.91 25.28
C ASN A 529 -15.50 -1.60 26.10
N GLN A 530 -16.59 -1.32 26.80
CA GLN A 530 -16.73 -0.06 27.56
C GLN A 530 -15.61 0.13 28.59
N GLU A 531 -15.30 -0.90 29.38
CA GLU A 531 -14.24 -0.84 30.40
C GLU A 531 -12.88 -0.53 29.77
N GLN A 532 -12.56 -1.16 28.65
CA GLN A 532 -11.31 -0.92 27.93
C GLN A 532 -11.27 0.49 27.32
N CYS A 533 -12.38 0.99 26.75
CA CYS A 533 -12.47 2.38 26.28
C CYS A 533 -12.22 3.37 27.42
N ASP A 534 -12.81 3.15 28.59
CA ASP A 534 -12.64 4.01 29.76
C ASP A 534 -11.17 4.04 30.23
N VAL A 535 -10.52 2.87 30.26
CA VAL A 535 -9.10 2.74 30.63
C VAL A 535 -8.18 3.43 29.60
N VAL A 536 -8.45 3.27 28.30
CA VAL A 536 -7.68 3.93 27.23
C VAL A 536 -7.85 5.46 27.31
N ASN A 537 -9.08 5.94 27.50
CA ASN A 537 -9.37 7.37 27.65
C ASN A 537 -8.63 7.97 28.85
N ALA A 538 -8.64 7.27 29.99
CA ALA A 538 -7.92 7.70 31.19
C ALA A 538 -6.39 7.73 30.99
N ALA A 539 -5.83 6.73 30.29
CA ALA A 539 -4.40 6.68 29.96
C ALA A 539 -3.98 7.86 29.05
N ARG A 540 -4.79 8.16 28.03
CA ARG A 540 -4.60 9.33 27.14
C ARG A 540 -4.68 10.64 27.90
N GLU A 541 -5.71 10.82 28.74
CA GLU A 541 -5.88 12.02 29.57
C GLU A 541 -4.71 12.22 30.55
N ALA A 542 -4.20 11.15 31.16
CA ALA A 542 -3.07 11.23 32.09
C ALA A 542 -1.78 11.72 31.41
N VAL A 543 -1.48 11.27 30.19
CA VAL A 543 -0.33 11.76 29.42
C VAL A 543 -0.55 13.21 28.98
N GLU A 544 -1.75 13.50 28.50
CA GLU A 544 -2.15 14.83 28.03
C GLU A 544 -2.01 15.90 29.12
N GLY A 545 -2.46 15.61 30.34
CA GLY A 545 -2.29 16.49 31.50
C GLY A 545 -0.82 16.77 31.83
N ARG A 546 0.05 15.74 31.79
CA ARG A 546 1.48 15.92 32.04
C ARG A 546 2.19 16.73 30.96
N GLN A 547 1.84 16.52 29.68
CA GLN A 547 2.40 17.29 28.57
C GLN A 547 2.01 18.77 28.65
N TRP A 548 0.78 19.06 29.08
CA TRP A 548 0.34 20.42 29.34
C TRP A 548 1.18 21.11 30.42
N ASP A 549 1.46 20.42 31.52
CA ASP A 549 2.22 20.96 32.65
C ASP A 549 3.71 21.20 32.30
N LEU A 550 4.31 20.32 31.50
CA LEU A 550 5.73 20.37 31.15
C LEU A 550 6.05 21.27 29.93
N ALA A 551 5.24 21.19 28.88
CA ALA A 551 5.58 21.79 27.57
C ALA A 551 4.53 22.78 27.05
N ARG A 552 3.38 22.95 27.73
CA ARG A 552 2.24 23.78 27.26
C ARG A 552 1.73 23.40 25.86
N VAL A 553 2.03 22.19 25.40
CA VAL A 553 1.54 21.58 24.15
C VAL A 553 0.57 20.47 24.53
N ARG A 554 -0.55 20.36 23.80
CA ARG A 554 -1.60 19.37 24.05
C ARG A 554 -1.98 18.69 22.73
N ARG A 555 -1.75 17.37 22.62
CA ARG A 555 -2.47 16.55 21.64
C ARG A 555 -3.83 16.26 22.24
N GLN A 556 -4.89 16.79 21.64
CA GLN A 556 -6.23 16.55 22.12
C GLN A 556 -6.71 15.19 21.63
N TYR A 557 -7.06 14.31 22.57
CA TYR A 557 -7.70 13.05 22.25
C TYR A 557 -9.22 13.19 22.26
N ILE A 558 -9.89 12.60 21.26
CA ILE A 558 -11.34 12.46 21.27
C ILE A 558 -11.66 11.20 22.09
N PRO A 559 -12.45 11.28 23.17
CA PRO A 559 -12.82 10.11 23.95
C PRO A 559 -13.49 9.06 23.06
N ILE A 560 -13.02 7.82 23.17
CA ILE A 560 -13.57 6.69 22.42
C ILE A 560 -14.66 5.98 23.22
N ALA A 561 -15.56 5.33 22.49
CA ALA A 561 -16.63 4.49 23.03
C ALA A 561 -16.75 3.21 22.18
N PRO A 562 -17.36 2.13 22.70
CA PRO A 562 -17.53 0.88 21.96
C PRO A 562 -18.25 1.11 20.63
N ASP A 563 -17.75 0.49 19.56
CA ASP A 563 -18.39 0.55 18.25
C ASP A 563 -19.73 -0.20 18.29
N PRO A 564 -20.87 0.42 17.90
CA PRO A 564 -22.18 -0.23 17.92
C PRO A 564 -22.28 -1.48 17.03
N ALA A 565 -21.38 -1.64 16.05
CA ALA A 565 -21.31 -2.81 15.16
C ALA A 565 -20.41 -3.93 15.70
N MET A 566 -19.81 -3.75 16.88
CA MET A 566 -18.99 -4.76 17.56
C MET A 566 -19.87 -5.77 18.30
N ASP A 567 -19.59 -7.06 18.09
CA ASP A 567 -20.18 -8.17 18.83
C ASP A 567 -19.20 -9.33 19.04
N ASP A 568 -19.64 -10.40 19.71
CA ASP A 568 -18.79 -11.54 20.07
C ASP A 568 -18.32 -12.37 18.87
N SER A 569 -18.93 -12.23 17.68
CA SER A 569 -18.54 -12.95 16.47
C SER A 569 -17.17 -12.53 15.92
N TYR A 570 -16.64 -11.39 16.39
CA TYR A 570 -15.31 -10.87 16.07
C TYR A 570 -14.20 -11.47 16.93
N PHE A 571 -14.52 -12.33 17.90
CA PHE A 571 -13.51 -13.04 18.68
C PHE A 571 -13.39 -14.50 18.27
N VAL A 572 -12.16 -14.99 18.14
CA VAL A 572 -11.90 -16.42 17.87
C VAL A 572 -12.07 -17.31 19.11
N ASP A 573 -12.05 -16.71 20.30
CA ASP A 573 -12.18 -17.41 21.57
C ASP A 573 -13.65 -17.32 22.04
N ARG A 574 -14.32 -18.45 22.29
CA ARG A 574 -15.71 -18.47 22.78
C ARG A 574 -15.81 -17.68 24.09
N ALA A 575 -16.88 -16.89 24.25
CA ALA A 575 -17.20 -16.24 25.51
C ALA A 575 -17.21 -17.30 26.62
N GLN A 576 -16.44 -17.08 27.69
CA GLN A 576 -16.60 -17.88 28.89
C GLN A 576 -17.97 -17.50 29.46
N ASP A 577 -18.91 -18.43 29.43
CA ASP A 577 -20.17 -18.31 30.15
C ASP A 577 -19.84 -17.92 31.60
N THR A 578 -20.20 -16.69 31.97
CA THR A 578 -20.18 -16.31 33.38
C THR A 578 -21.38 -17.01 34.02
N PRO A 579 -21.20 -17.97 34.94
CA PRO A 579 -22.34 -18.56 35.61
C PRO A 579 -23.04 -17.49 36.45
N ALA A 580 -24.36 -17.40 36.27
CA ALA A 580 -25.27 -16.51 37.00
C ALA A 580 -25.24 -16.72 38.52
#